data_AF-A0A7S4CGN4-F1
#
_entry.id   AF-A0A7S4CGN4-F1
#
_cell.length_a   1.000
_cell.length_b   1.000
_cell.length_c   1.000
_cell.angle_alpha   90.00
_cell.angle_beta   90.00
_cell.angle_gamma   90.00
#
_symmetry.space_group_name_H-M   'P 1'
#
loop_
_entity.id
_entity.type
_entity.pdbx_description
1 polymer ?
#
loop_
_entity_poly.entity_id
_entity_poly.type
_entity_poly.pdbx_seq_one_letter_code
_entity_poly.pdbx_strand_id
1 'polypeptide(L)'
;ITSVDDFFLTSHGLAVFETTNGNFNVTLQREGVRPGSVLSWLRSMAANLLARSGRQWIDHFSQHNSGTYNNQWMLLDLKLFEPRKPLKPRTFWILEQLPDLIEYEDMTQHLAAEGFWGSYNVPYFLNVYRMSGFHKYHLMPNGEEYSYFHCSRARIFAREHRKVRDMASYKRLLRYNRFETDPLSEGDGCNAVSARCDLNTNPKTFALDGGIDAKATSTAMARRLQFFAQMGPTHDNQRPFEWTAEYSNYSHVGQPTKFHFDWVLFKSAPDGEFS
;
A
#
# COMPACT_ATOMS: atom_id res chain seq x y z
N ILE A 1 -16.21 -0.61 11.11
CA ILE A 1 -15.84 -1.56 10.03
C ILE A 1 -15.04 -0.74 9.01
N THR A 2 -13.88 -1.23 8.59
CA THR A 2 -12.92 -0.54 7.70
C THR A 2 -12.28 -1.54 6.74
N SER A 3 -11.47 -1.08 5.76
CA SER A 3 -10.78 -1.95 4.80
C SER A 3 -9.63 -2.75 5.43
N VAL A 4 -8.79 -2.13 6.26
CA VAL A 4 -7.57 -2.75 6.86
C VAL A 4 -6.44 -3.02 5.84
N ASP A 5 -6.67 -2.84 4.53
CA ASP A 5 -5.60 -2.98 3.54
C ASP A 5 -4.76 -1.71 3.31
N ASP A 6 -5.25 -0.46 3.25
CA ASP A 6 -6.57 0.09 2.98
C ASP A 6 -6.67 0.53 1.50
N PHE A 7 -7.83 0.31 0.87
CA PHE A 7 -8.16 0.84 -0.47
C PHE A 7 -9.59 1.41 -0.47
N PHE A 8 -9.72 2.72 -0.68
CA PHE A 8 -11.02 3.39 -0.70
C PHE A 8 -11.23 4.22 -1.95
N LEU A 9 -12.44 4.12 -2.50
CA LEU A 9 -13.00 5.03 -3.48
C LEU A 9 -14.22 5.68 -2.85
N THR A 10 -14.22 7.00 -2.71
CA THR A 10 -15.30 7.73 -2.04
C THR A 10 -16.24 8.39 -3.05
N SER A 11 -17.52 8.50 -2.70
CA SER A 11 -18.52 9.21 -3.51
C SER A 11 -18.23 10.72 -3.66
N HIS A 12 -17.40 11.28 -2.79
CA HIS A 12 -16.87 12.65 -2.90
C HIS A 12 -15.69 12.78 -3.89
N GLY A 13 -15.37 11.70 -4.62
CA GLY A 13 -14.35 11.70 -5.67
C GLY A 13 -12.93 11.72 -5.13
N LEU A 14 -12.68 11.03 -4.01
CA LEU A 14 -11.33 10.77 -3.51
C LEU A 14 -11.00 9.29 -3.70
N ALA A 15 -9.76 9.02 -4.10
CA ALA A 15 -9.17 7.69 -3.95
C ALA A 15 -8.12 7.77 -2.84
N VAL A 16 -8.20 6.86 -1.87
CA VAL A 16 -7.37 6.86 -0.66
C VAL A 16 -6.77 5.48 -0.49
N PHE A 17 -5.45 5.42 -0.38
CA PHE A 17 -4.67 4.19 -0.24
C PHE A 17 -3.65 4.35 0.87
N GLU A 18 -3.14 3.25 1.42
CA GLU A 18 -2.03 3.31 2.37
C GLU A 18 -1.04 2.16 2.18
N THR A 19 0.20 2.37 2.64
CA THR A 19 1.07 1.26 3.06
C THR A 19 1.63 1.54 4.45
N THR A 20 1.76 0.50 5.26
CA THR A 20 2.21 0.64 6.65
C THR A 20 3.71 0.87 6.72
N ASN A 21 4.14 2.02 7.24
CA ASN A 21 5.56 2.32 7.41
C ASN A 21 6.16 1.60 8.63
N GLY A 22 5.36 1.28 9.65
CA GLY A 22 5.91 0.76 10.91
C GLY A 22 6.67 1.83 11.72
N ASN A 23 7.21 1.43 12.86
CA ASN A 23 7.95 2.34 13.74
C ASN A 23 8.96 1.52 14.56
N PHE A 24 10.26 1.65 14.29
CA PHE A 24 11.30 0.95 15.04
C PHE A 24 11.82 1.73 16.26
N ASN A 25 11.29 2.92 16.51
CA ASN A 25 11.59 3.69 17.71
C ASN A 25 10.67 3.26 18.86
N VAL A 26 11.11 2.24 19.60
CA VAL A 26 10.37 1.64 20.72
C VAL A 26 10.04 2.67 21.81
N THR A 27 10.93 3.63 22.07
CA THR A 27 10.67 4.71 23.03
C THR A 27 9.50 5.57 22.57
N LEU A 28 9.50 6.00 21.30
CA LEU A 28 8.40 6.78 20.73
C LEU A 28 7.08 6.01 20.75
N GLN A 29 7.09 4.71 20.46
CA GLN A 29 5.89 3.89 20.58
C GLN A 29 5.37 3.85 22.03
N ARG A 30 6.25 3.51 22.98
CA ARG A 30 5.89 3.32 24.39
C ARG A 30 5.38 4.61 25.03
N GLU A 31 5.96 5.75 24.66
CA GLU A 31 5.68 7.03 25.31
C GLU A 31 4.66 7.89 24.55
N GLY A 32 4.50 7.69 23.24
CA GLY A 32 3.58 8.46 22.40
C GLY A 32 2.20 7.81 22.23
N VAL A 33 2.07 6.49 22.42
CA VAL A 33 0.76 5.82 22.32
C VAL A 33 0.05 5.87 23.68
N ARG A 34 -1.05 6.61 23.76
CA ARG A 34 -1.76 6.89 25.03
C ARG A 34 -3.29 6.70 24.91
N PRO A 35 -3.96 6.28 26.00
CA PRO A 35 -5.40 6.43 26.13
C PRO A 35 -5.82 7.91 25.99
N GLY A 36 -6.96 8.19 25.35
CA GLY A 36 -7.41 9.56 25.02
C GLY A 36 -7.15 9.98 23.56
N SER A 37 -6.68 9.05 22.73
CA SER A 37 -6.55 9.19 21.29
C SER A 37 -7.58 8.34 20.54
N VAL A 38 -7.69 8.52 19.22
CA VAL A 38 -8.60 7.74 18.36
C VAL A 38 -7.80 6.81 17.45
N LEU A 39 -8.17 5.53 17.45
CA LEU A 39 -7.49 4.51 16.63
C LEU A 39 -7.61 4.85 15.14
N SER A 40 -6.56 4.53 14.38
CA SER A 40 -6.44 4.92 12.96
C SER A 40 -7.63 4.50 12.10
N TRP A 41 -8.20 3.32 12.35
CA TRP A 41 -9.36 2.84 11.60
C TRP A 41 -10.61 3.71 11.78
N LEU A 42 -10.81 4.32 12.95
CA LEU A 42 -11.92 5.25 13.18
C LEU A 42 -11.66 6.59 12.50
N ARG A 43 -10.41 7.07 12.57
CA ARG A 43 -10.00 8.33 11.95
C ARG A 43 -10.07 8.26 10.43
N SER A 44 -9.62 7.16 9.82
CA SER A 44 -9.69 6.96 8.38
C SER A 44 -11.14 6.90 7.89
N MET A 45 -12.01 6.21 8.62
CA MET A 45 -13.45 6.17 8.28
C MET A 45 -14.11 7.55 8.43
N ALA A 46 -13.84 8.29 9.50
CA ALA A 46 -14.36 9.65 9.68
C ALA A 46 -13.88 10.58 8.55
N ALA A 47 -12.60 10.53 8.22
CA ALA A 47 -12.02 11.33 7.14
C ALA A 47 -12.62 10.95 5.76
N ASN A 48 -12.78 9.65 5.48
CA ASN A 48 -13.43 9.16 4.25
C ASN A 48 -14.87 9.65 4.09
N LEU A 49 -15.62 9.73 5.19
CA LEU A 49 -17.02 10.17 5.19
C LEU A 49 -17.16 11.69 5.01
N LEU A 50 -16.30 12.47 5.66
CA LEU A 50 -16.45 13.93 5.78
C LEU A 50 -15.71 14.71 4.69
N ALA A 51 -14.57 14.21 4.22
CA ALA A 51 -13.69 14.98 3.36
C ALA A 51 -14.20 15.12 1.93
N ARG A 52 -14.06 16.34 1.38
CA ARG A 52 -14.33 16.64 -0.04
C ARG A 52 -13.08 16.93 -0.86
N SER A 53 -11.92 16.99 -0.21
CA SER A 53 -10.60 17.15 -0.84
C SER A 53 -9.54 16.37 -0.07
N GLY A 54 -8.40 16.10 -0.71
CA GLY A 54 -7.27 15.43 -0.04
C GLY A 54 -6.79 16.19 1.20
N ARG A 55 -6.76 17.53 1.15
CA ARG A 55 -6.39 18.36 2.30
C ARG A 55 -7.39 18.26 3.45
N GLN A 56 -8.70 18.30 3.17
CA GLN A 56 -9.71 18.10 4.22
C GLN A 56 -9.62 16.72 4.84
N TRP A 57 -9.31 15.69 4.06
CA TRP A 57 -9.10 14.34 4.59
C TRP A 57 -7.95 14.33 5.59
N ILE A 58 -6.83 14.97 5.25
CA ILE A 58 -5.68 15.14 6.16
C ILE A 58 -6.12 15.86 7.43
N ASP A 59 -6.84 16.99 7.32
CA ASP A 59 -7.27 17.77 8.47
C ASP A 59 -8.22 16.97 9.40
N HIS A 60 -9.07 16.09 8.85
CA HIS A 60 -9.92 15.18 9.64
C HIS A 60 -9.13 14.03 10.26
N PHE A 61 -8.28 13.36 9.48
CA PHE A 61 -7.51 12.20 9.94
C PHE A 61 -6.49 12.56 11.03
N SER A 62 -5.93 13.77 10.98
CA SER A 62 -4.90 14.23 11.93
C SER A 62 -5.43 14.46 13.35
N GLN A 63 -6.75 14.61 13.50
CA GLN A 63 -7.36 14.86 14.80
C GLN A 63 -7.24 13.63 15.70
N HIS A 64 -6.84 13.84 16.95
CA HIS A 64 -6.70 12.79 17.96
C HIS A 64 -5.82 11.60 17.49
N ASN A 65 -4.73 11.90 16.77
CA ASN A 65 -3.74 10.91 16.33
C ASN A 65 -3.37 9.96 17.49
N SER A 66 -3.44 8.66 17.25
CA SER A 66 -3.12 7.63 18.24
C SER A 66 -1.69 7.08 18.14
N GLY A 67 -0.96 7.37 17.06
CA GLY A 67 0.34 6.75 16.83
C GLY A 67 0.29 5.23 16.64
N THR A 68 -0.90 4.69 16.37
CA THR A 68 -1.12 3.26 16.06
C THR A 68 -1.34 3.10 14.56
N TYR A 69 -1.02 1.95 13.98
CA TYR A 69 -1.17 1.70 12.54
C TYR A 69 -0.57 2.87 11.70
N ASN A 70 0.74 3.04 11.84
CA ASN A 70 1.50 4.18 11.32
C ASN A 70 1.79 3.97 9.84
N ASN A 71 1.06 4.70 8.99
CA ASN A 71 1.03 4.47 7.55
C ASN A 71 1.49 5.70 6.76
N GLN A 72 1.88 5.47 5.51
CA GLN A 72 1.88 6.47 4.46
C GLN A 72 0.53 6.42 3.73
N TRP A 73 -0.30 7.44 3.93
CA TRP A 73 -1.55 7.64 3.24
C TRP A 73 -1.35 8.42 1.94
N MET A 74 -1.88 7.90 0.85
CA MET A 74 -1.87 8.50 -0.48
C MET A 74 -3.28 8.94 -0.84
N LEU A 75 -3.45 10.21 -1.15
CA LEU A 75 -4.76 10.82 -1.41
C LEU A 75 -4.80 11.44 -2.79
N LEU A 76 -5.61 10.86 -3.67
CA LEU A 76 -5.82 11.36 -5.02
C LEU A 76 -7.20 12.01 -5.12
N ASP A 77 -7.24 13.32 -5.36
CA ASP A 77 -8.46 14.03 -5.67
C ASP A 77 -8.83 13.85 -7.15
N LEU A 78 -9.71 12.88 -7.40
CA LEU A 78 -10.14 12.51 -8.75
C LEU A 78 -10.84 13.64 -9.48
N LYS A 79 -11.35 14.66 -8.77
CA LYS A 79 -12.04 15.80 -9.38
C LYS A 79 -11.08 16.76 -10.07
N LEU A 80 -9.81 16.78 -9.65
CA LEU A 80 -8.79 17.68 -10.18
C LEU A 80 -8.04 17.12 -11.40
N PHE A 81 -8.14 15.81 -11.64
CA PHE A 81 -7.50 15.15 -12.78
C PHE A 81 -8.26 15.39 -14.09
N GLU A 82 -7.58 15.90 -15.12
CA GLU A 82 -8.13 16.02 -16.47
C GLU A 82 -7.23 15.26 -17.45
N PRO A 83 -7.75 14.24 -18.18
CA PRO A 83 -6.95 13.49 -19.14
C PRO A 83 -6.27 14.41 -20.16
N ARG A 84 -4.99 14.14 -20.45
CA ARG A 84 -4.16 14.89 -21.41
C ARG A 84 -3.91 16.36 -21.03
N LYS A 85 -4.08 16.72 -19.76
CA LYS A 85 -3.66 18.02 -19.21
C LYS A 85 -2.64 17.84 -18.08
N PRO A 86 -1.80 18.84 -17.80
CA PRO A 86 -0.95 18.84 -16.63
C PRO A 86 -1.75 18.65 -15.33
N LEU A 87 -1.16 17.98 -14.35
CA LEU A 87 -1.80 17.82 -13.03
C LEU A 87 -1.94 19.18 -12.35
N LYS A 88 -3.15 19.48 -11.88
CA LYS A 88 -3.43 20.70 -11.11
C LYS A 88 -2.87 20.54 -9.70
N PRO A 89 -2.32 21.60 -9.07
CA PRO A 89 -1.92 21.56 -7.65
C PRO A 89 -3.02 20.96 -6.77
N ARG A 90 -2.62 20.27 -5.70
CA ARG A 90 -3.48 19.59 -4.73
C ARG A 90 -4.21 18.36 -5.26
N THR A 91 -3.86 17.87 -6.45
CA THR A 91 -4.40 16.61 -6.99
C THR A 91 -3.94 15.41 -6.17
N PHE A 92 -2.70 15.42 -5.68
CA PHE A 92 -2.12 14.29 -4.96
C PHE A 92 -1.43 14.74 -3.67
N TRP A 93 -1.85 14.16 -2.56
CA TRP A 93 -1.26 14.41 -1.24
C TRP A 93 -0.70 13.13 -0.65
N ILE A 94 0.39 13.30 0.11
CA ILE A 94 0.96 12.25 0.96
C ILE A 94 0.86 12.71 2.40
N LEU A 95 0.48 11.80 3.29
CA LEU A 95 0.53 11.97 4.73
C LEU A 95 1.25 10.78 5.35
N GLU A 96 2.15 11.03 6.29
CA GLU A 96 2.77 10.00 7.12
C GLU A 96 2.54 10.29 8.60
N GLN A 97 2.30 9.23 9.36
CA GLN A 97 1.98 9.31 10.77
C GLN A 97 3.02 8.59 11.64
N LEU A 98 3.32 9.17 12.78
CA LEU A 98 3.91 8.52 13.95
C LEU A 98 3.15 8.97 15.22
N PRO A 99 3.43 8.40 16.41
CA PRO A 99 2.93 8.97 17.66
C PRO A 99 3.27 10.46 17.78
N ASP A 100 2.26 11.28 18.06
CA ASP A 100 2.32 12.75 18.19
C ASP A 100 2.86 13.51 16.96
N LEU A 101 2.99 12.86 15.81
CA LEU A 101 3.50 13.46 14.57
C LEU A 101 2.62 13.07 13.39
N ILE A 102 2.20 14.08 12.64
CA ILE A 102 1.62 13.95 11.31
C ILE A 102 2.40 14.88 10.39
N GLU A 103 2.99 14.33 9.34
CA GLU A 103 3.69 15.10 8.31
C GLU A 103 3.00 14.86 6.97
N TYR A 104 2.77 15.91 6.19
CA TYR A 104 2.06 15.80 4.92
C TYR A 104 2.46 16.89 3.94
N GLU A 105 2.35 16.59 2.65
CA GLU A 105 2.69 17.52 1.57
C GLU A 105 1.85 17.28 0.31
N ASP A 106 1.67 18.35 -0.48
CA ASP A 106 1.10 18.28 -1.83
C ASP A 106 2.16 17.77 -2.81
N MET A 107 2.14 16.45 -3.05
CA MET A 107 3.10 15.76 -3.91
C MET A 107 2.69 15.76 -5.40
N THR A 108 1.77 16.65 -5.81
CA THR A 108 1.33 16.76 -7.20
C THR A 108 2.48 17.02 -8.16
N GLN A 109 3.38 17.96 -7.83
CA GLN A 109 4.50 18.30 -8.73
C GLN A 109 5.48 17.14 -8.89
N HIS A 110 5.78 16.44 -7.79
CA HIS A 110 6.61 15.25 -7.81
C HIS A 110 5.98 14.15 -8.67
N LEU A 111 4.69 13.85 -8.46
CA LEU A 111 3.96 12.86 -9.26
C LEU A 111 3.94 13.22 -10.76
N ALA A 112 3.80 14.50 -11.10
CA ALA A 112 3.84 14.95 -12.48
C ALA A 112 5.24 14.81 -13.11
N ALA A 113 6.30 15.03 -12.34
CA ALA A 113 7.68 14.98 -12.82
C ALA A 113 8.17 13.52 -12.99
N GLU A 114 7.93 12.67 -11.99
CA GLU A 114 8.36 11.27 -12.00
C GLU A 114 7.43 10.37 -12.82
N GLY A 115 6.15 10.75 -12.95
CA GLY A 115 5.13 9.98 -13.66
C GLY A 115 4.55 8.82 -12.85
N PHE A 116 5.00 8.60 -11.62
CA PHE A 116 4.45 7.61 -10.68
C PHE A 116 4.73 8.01 -9.22
N TRP A 117 4.05 7.36 -8.29
CA TRP A 117 4.38 7.34 -6.87
C TRP A 117 4.46 5.88 -6.42
N GLY A 118 5.60 5.47 -5.87
CA GLY A 118 5.77 4.16 -5.25
C GLY A 118 5.63 4.25 -3.74
N SER A 119 4.90 3.32 -3.13
CA SER A 119 4.77 3.19 -1.68
C SER A 119 5.02 1.74 -1.28
N TYR A 120 5.90 1.50 -0.32
CA TYR A 120 6.47 0.18 -0.06
C TYR A 120 7.00 0.05 1.38
N ASN A 121 6.22 0.53 2.36
CA ASN A 121 6.48 0.35 3.79
C ASN A 121 7.77 1.02 4.32
N VAL A 122 8.31 2.02 3.62
CA VAL A 122 9.43 2.85 4.10
C VAL A 122 8.96 4.31 4.08
N PRO A 123 9.15 5.09 5.16
CA PRO A 123 8.75 6.50 5.16
C PRO A 123 9.49 7.33 4.11
N TYR A 124 8.74 8.17 3.40
CA TYR A 124 9.27 9.14 2.44
C TYR A 124 9.83 10.37 3.12
N PHE A 125 9.08 10.95 4.07
CA PHE A 125 9.48 12.20 4.70
C PHE A 125 10.68 11.94 5.62
N LEU A 126 11.77 12.68 5.40
CA LEU A 126 13.04 12.45 6.10
C LEU A 126 12.91 12.51 7.62
N ASN A 127 12.06 13.40 8.12
CA ASN A 127 11.81 13.54 9.55
C ASN A 127 11.08 12.30 10.10
N VAL A 128 10.02 11.84 9.44
CA VAL A 128 9.33 10.58 9.79
C VAL A 128 10.28 9.38 9.70
N TYR A 129 11.07 9.26 8.64
CA TYR A 129 12.10 8.22 8.46
C TYR A 129 13.14 8.19 9.60
N ARG A 130 13.56 9.37 10.07
CA ARG A 130 14.50 9.48 11.20
C ARG A 130 13.82 9.15 12.52
N MET A 131 12.66 9.75 12.80
CA MET A 131 11.95 9.58 14.07
C MET A 131 11.45 8.15 14.30
N SER A 132 11.04 7.46 13.23
CA SER A 132 10.65 6.05 13.25
C SER A 132 11.84 5.10 13.40
N GLY A 133 13.09 5.58 13.30
CA GLY A 133 14.28 4.76 13.50
C GLY A 133 14.76 3.95 12.29
N PHE A 134 14.12 4.06 11.12
CA PHE A 134 14.55 3.36 9.90
C PHE A 134 16.02 3.60 9.56
N HIS A 135 16.48 4.85 9.69
CA HIS A 135 17.87 5.23 9.45
C HIS A 135 18.90 4.38 10.22
N LYS A 136 18.54 3.83 11.39
CA LYS A 136 19.45 2.97 12.18
C LYS A 136 19.58 1.57 11.58
N TYR A 137 18.49 1.03 11.05
CA TYR A 137 18.46 -0.29 10.42
C TYR A 137 19.12 -0.26 9.04
N HIS A 138 18.97 0.83 8.31
CA HIS A 138 19.67 1.03 7.04
C HIS A 138 21.21 0.96 7.19
N LEU A 139 21.76 1.35 8.35
CA LEU A 139 23.21 1.27 8.61
C LEU A 139 23.69 -0.15 8.99
N MET A 140 22.79 -1.11 9.19
CA MET A 140 23.16 -2.49 9.51
C MET A 140 23.60 -3.25 8.24
N PRO A 141 24.36 -4.36 8.37
CA PRO A 141 24.62 -5.26 7.25
C PRO A 141 23.30 -5.70 6.60
N ASN A 142 23.22 -5.59 5.27
CA ASN A 142 22.02 -5.86 4.47
C ASN A 142 20.81 -4.94 4.80
N GLY A 143 21.08 -3.71 5.27
CA GLY A 143 20.06 -2.72 5.64
C GLY A 143 19.36 -2.04 4.46
N GLU A 144 19.66 -2.39 3.21
CA GLU A 144 19.12 -1.74 2.00
C GLU A 144 17.58 -1.80 1.92
N GLU A 145 16.95 -2.85 2.45
CA GLU A 145 15.48 -2.93 2.50
C GLU A 145 14.82 -1.88 3.40
N TYR A 146 15.60 -1.21 4.25
CA TYR A 146 15.14 -0.06 5.06
C TYR A 146 15.36 1.28 4.37
N SER A 147 15.93 1.31 3.16
CA SER A 147 16.16 2.52 2.37
C SER A 147 14.96 2.87 1.52
N TYR A 148 14.47 4.12 1.61
CA TYR A 148 13.36 4.56 0.78
C TYR A 148 13.69 4.49 -0.72
N PHE A 149 14.93 4.83 -1.10
CA PHE A 149 15.30 4.91 -2.51
C PHE A 149 15.92 3.62 -3.06
N HIS A 150 16.34 2.70 -2.19
CA HIS A 150 17.21 1.59 -2.58
C HIS A 150 16.70 0.20 -2.16
N CYS A 151 15.62 0.10 -1.39
CA CYS A 151 14.97 -1.20 -1.17
C CYS A 151 14.53 -1.84 -2.50
N SER A 152 14.41 -3.15 -2.52
CA SER A 152 14.09 -3.95 -3.70
C SER A 152 12.84 -3.43 -4.41
N ARG A 153 11.78 -3.12 -3.66
CA ARG A 153 10.52 -2.59 -4.22
C ARG A 153 10.67 -1.20 -4.84
N ALA A 154 11.43 -0.29 -4.22
CA ALA A 154 11.72 1.02 -4.79
C ALA A 154 12.41 0.89 -6.15
N ARG A 155 13.43 0.03 -6.23
CA ARG A 155 14.21 -0.22 -7.45
C ARG A 155 13.37 -0.91 -8.53
N ILE A 156 12.53 -1.89 -8.15
CA ILE A 156 11.61 -2.56 -9.07
C ILE A 156 10.59 -1.55 -9.62
N PHE A 157 9.97 -0.71 -8.78
CA PHE A 157 9.05 0.32 -9.27
C PHE A 157 9.73 1.31 -10.19
N ALA A 158 10.91 1.83 -9.82
CA ALA A 158 11.68 2.74 -10.67
C ALA A 158 12.00 2.14 -12.06
N ARG A 159 12.25 0.83 -12.14
CA ARG A 159 12.49 0.11 -13.40
C ARG A 159 11.21 -0.19 -14.18
N GLU A 160 10.16 -0.64 -13.50
CA GLU A 160 8.98 -1.24 -14.14
C GLU A 160 7.83 -0.27 -14.39
N HIS A 161 7.70 0.86 -13.65
CA HIS A 161 6.56 1.78 -13.81
C HIS A 161 6.43 2.29 -15.25
N ARG A 162 7.55 2.48 -15.97
CA ARG A 162 7.57 2.92 -17.37
C ARG A 162 6.97 1.90 -18.33
N LYS A 163 6.78 0.65 -17.94
CA LYS A 163 6.12 -0.37 -18.78
C LYS A 163 4.60 -0.38 -18.60
N VAL A 164 4.08 0.34 -17.61
CA VAL A 164 2.64 0.50 -17.40
C VAL A 164 2.10 1.47 -18.45
N ARG A 165 1.18 0.96 -19.27
CA ARG A 165 0.54 1.69 -20.37
C ARG A 165 -0.97 1.55 -20.37
N ASP A 166 -1.49 0.56 -19.67
CA ASP A 166 -2.89 0.21 -19.59
C ASP A 166 -3.19 -0.57 -18.30
N MET A 167 -4.45 -0.95 -18.11
CA MET A 167 -4.89 -1.70 -16.93
C MET A 167 -4.22 -3.09 -16.84
N ALA A 168 -3.94 -3.76 -17.97
CA ALA A 168 -3.36 -5.10 -17.96
C ALA A 168 -1.91 -5.07 -17.48
N SER A 169 -1.11 -4.14 -18.02
CA SER A 169 0.26 -3.89 -17.57
C SER A 169 0.34 -3.36 -16.13
N TYR A 170 -0.64 -2.56 -15.70
CA TYR A 170 -0.73 -2.12 -14.30
C TYR A 170 -1.00 -3.29 -13.34
N LYS A 171 -1.98 -4.14 -13.64
CA LYS A 171 -2.27 -5.36 -12.87
C LYS A 171 -1.05 -6.27 -12.78
N ARG A 172 -0.32 -6.45 -13.90
CA ARG A 172 0.90 -7.26 -13.93
C ARG A 172 1.99 -6.68 -13.01
N LEU A 173 2.13 -5.35 -12.94
CA LEU A 173 3.08 -4.72 -12.01
C LEU A 173 2.67 -4.96 -10.55
N LEU A 174 1.40 -4.80 -10.21
CA LEU A 174 0.91 -5.06 -8.84
C LEU A 174 1.10 -6.51 -8.40
N ARG A 175 1.13 -7.46 -9.34
CA ARG A 175 1.31 -8.89 -9.10
C ARG A 175 2.75 -9.36 -9.36
N TYR A 176 3.68 -8.43 -9.57
CA TYR A 176 5.04 -8.75 -9.97
C TYR A 176 5.80 -9.47 -8.86
N ASN A 177 6.20 -10.71 -9.15
CA ASN A 177 7.18 -11.45 -8.37
C ASN A 177 7.92 -12.45 -9.25
N ARG A 178 9.19 -12.16 -9.53
CA ARG A 178 10.09 -13.01 -10.31
C ARG A 178 11.37 -13.28 -9.54
N PHE A 179 11.26 -13.54 -8.24
CA PHE A 179 12.40 -13.49 -7.33
C PHE A 179 13.57 -14.41 -7.71
N GLU A 180 13.31 -15.50 -8.44
CA GLU A 180 14.35 -16.42 -8.92
C GLU A 180 15.18 -15.85 -10.07
N THR A 181 14.68 -14.84 -10.79
CA THR A 181 15.29 -14.32 -12.03
C THR A 181 15.50 -12.81 -12.02
N ASP A 182 14.77 -12.06 -11.19
CA ASP A 182 14.99 -10.63 -11.01
C ASP A 182 16.17 -10.40 -10.06
N PRO A 183 17.30 -9.83 -10.53
CA PRO A 183 18.46 -9.58 -9.67
C PRO A 183 18.15 -8.59 -8.54
N LEU A 184 17.09 -7.77 -8.66
CA LEU A 184 16.65 -6.87 -7.59
C LEU A 184 15.98 -7.60 -6.43
N SER A 185 15.57 -8.85 -6.61
CA SER A 185 14.96 -9.65 -5.54
C SER A 185 15.97 -10.46 -4.75
N GLU A 186 17.22 -10.56 -5.22
CA GLU A 186 18.33 -11.25 -4.52
C GLU A 186 18.01 -12.71 -4.14
N GLY A 187 17.14 -13.37 -4.91
CA GLY A 187 16.70 -14.74 -4.63
C GLY A 187 15.74 -14.87 -3.44
N ASP A 188 15.22 -13.75 -2.91
CA ASP A 188 14.23 -13.72 -1.83
C ASP A 188 12.82 -13.39 -2.38
N GLY A 189 11.89 -14.33 -2.18
CA GLY A 189 10.49 -14.20 -2.56
C GLY A 189 9.75 -13.04 -1.91
N CYS A 190 10.25 -12.51 -0.79
CA CYS A 190 9.72 -11.32 -0.14
C CYS A 190 10.14 -10.02 -0.85
N ASN A 191 11.26 -10.02 -1.57
CA ASN A 191 11.84 -8.84 -2.23
C ASN A 191 11.22 -8.59 -3.60
N ALA A 192 9.89 -8.47 -3.63
CA ALA A 192 9.10 -8.25 -4.84
C ALA A 192 7.91 -7.32 -4.56
N VAL A 193 7.23 -6.83 -5.61
CA VAL A 193 6.03 -5.98 -5.43
C VAL A 193 4.91 -6.78 -4.75
N SER A 194 4.69 -8.02 -5.17
CA SER A 194 3.75 -8.95 -4.52
C SER A 194 4.54 -10.09 -3.89
N ALA A 195 4.95 -9.92 -2.64
CA ALA A 195 5.79 -10.87 -1.91
C ALA A 195 5.20 -12.30 -1.86
N ARG A 196 6.10 -13.29 -1.91
CA ARG A 196 5.86 -14.74 -1.80
C ARG A 196 6.88 -15.37 -0.86
N CYS A 197 6.85 -14.94 0.39
CA CYS A 197 7.79 -15.42 1.41
C CYS A 197 7.64 -16.93 1.68
N ASP A 198 6.48 -17.51 1.33
CA ASP A 198 6.19 -18.95 1.42
C ASP A 198 7.01 -19.79 0.42
N LEU A 199 7.61 -19.15 -0.59
CA LEU A 199 8.45 -19.83 -1.58
C LEU A 199 9.95 -19.80 -1.22
N ASN A 200 10.32 -19.12 -0.14
CA ASN A 200 11.72 -19.06 0.31
C ASN A 200 12.17 -20.42 0.84
N THR A 201 13.33 -20.89 0.39
CA THR A 201 13.94 -22.14 0.89
C THR A 201 14.78 -21.94 2.14
N ASN A 202 15.25 -20.70 2.38
CA ASN A 202 16.00 -20.34 3.58
C ASN A 202 15.05 -20.19 4.77
N PRO A 203 15.18 -20.99 5.84
CA PRO A 203 14.29 -20.90 7.00
C PRO A 203 14.28 -19.55 7.71
N LYS A 204 15.30 -18.70 7.52
CA LYS A 204 15.36 -17.35 8.09
C LYS A 204 14.47 -16.34 7.37
N THR A 205 14.13 -16.59 6.11
CA THR A 205 13.32 -15.70 5.26
C THR A 205 12.02 -16.36 4.81
N PHE A 206 11.85 -17.66 5.05
CA PHE A 206 10.58 -18.35 4.91
C PHE A 206 9.55 -17.82 5.90
N ALA A 207 8.39 -17.43 5.39
CA ALA A 207 7.22 -17.08 6.19
C ALA A 207 5.94 -17.35 5.38
N LEU A 208 4.86 -17.77 6.05
CA LEU A 208 3.52 -17.79 5.46
C LEU A 208 2.93 -16.38 5.42
N ASP A 209 3.58 -15.51 4.64
CA ASP A 209 3.31 -14.08 4.52
C ASP A 209 3.60 -13.60 3.08
N GLY A 210 2.99 -12.49 2.70
CA GLY A 210 3.21 -11.88 1.39
C GLY A 210 2.03 -11.05 0.88
N GLY A 211 2.03 -10.78 -0.43
CA GLY A 211 0.95 -10.05 -1.07
C GLY A 211 -0.29 -10.92 -1.26
N ILE A 212 -1.33 -10.71 -0.47
CA ILE A 212 -2.52 -11.58 -0.44
C ILE A 212 -3.68 -11.12 -1.34
N ASP A 213 -3.55 -9.98 -1.99
CA ASP A 213 -4.51 -9.51 -2.99
C ASP A 213 -3.84 -8.52 -3.96
N ALA A 214 -4.63 -7.96 -4.89
CA ALA A 214 -4.37 -6.65 -5.44
C ALA A 214 -5.68 -5.97 -5.85
N LYS A 215 -5.72 -4.63 -5.74
CA LYS A 215 -6.84 -3.79 -6.21
C LYS A 215 -6.31 -2.77 -7.22
N ALA A 216 -7.00 -2.60 -8.34
CA ALA A 216 -6.56 -1.74 -9.44
C ALA A 216 -7.71 -0.93 -10.03
N THR A 217 -7.52 0.37 -10.18
CA THR A 217 -8.50 1.26 -10.82
C THR A 217 -7.82 2.30 -11.71
N SER A 218 -8.60 2.92 -12.57
CA SER A 218 -8.21 4.13 -13.31
C SER A 218 -9.05 5.30 -12.82
N THR A 219 -8.66 6.54 -13.10
CA THR A 219 -9.46 7.71 -12.70
C THR A 219 -10.89 7.68 -13.27
N ALA A 220 -11.07 7.15 -14.49
CA ALA A 220 -12.39 6.97 -15.10
C ALA A 220 -13.25 5.92 -14.38
N MET A 221 -12.63 4.82 -13.94
CA MET A 221 -13.31 3.76 -13.17
C MET A 221 -13.60 4.22 -11.74
N ALA A 222 -12.62 4.83 -11.08
CA ALA A 222 -12.70 5.30 -9.70
C ALA A 222 -13.84 6.30 -9.48
N ARG A 223 -14.06 7.20 -10.45
CA ARG A 223 -15.20 8.14 -10.44
C ARG A 223 -16.57 7.44 -10.48
N ARG A 224 -16.62 6.19 -10.93
CA ARG A 224 -17.81 5.34 -10.95
C ARG A 224 -17.81 4.31 -9.82
N LEU A 225 -16.89 4.43 -8.85
CA LEU A 225 -16.67 3.47 -7.77
C LEU A 225 -16.37 2.04 -8.29
N GLN A 226 -15.62 1.97 -9.38
CA GLN A 226 -15.24 0.71 -10.02
C GLN A 226 -13.76 0.43 -9.82
N PHE A 227 -13.43 -0.84 -9.60
CA PHE A 227 -12.06 -1.32 -9.52
C PHE A 227 -12.01 -2.81 -9.85
N PHE A 228 -10.85 -3.29 -10.29
CA PHE A 228 -10.58 -4.71 -10.34
C PHE A 228 -9.98 -5.15 -9.02
N ALA A 229 -10.28 -6.36 -8.59
CA ALA A 229 -9.56 -7.01 -7.50
C ALA A 229 -9.21 -8.46 -7.86
N GLN A 230 -8.10 -8.95 -7.32
CA GLN A 230 -7.70 -10.36 -7.38
C GLN A 230 -7.36 -10.81 -5.97
N MET A 231 -7.96 -11.91 -5.53
CA MET A 231 -7.72 -12.50 -4.20
C MET A 231 -6.60 -13.52 -4.25
N GLY A 232 -5.78 -13.57 -3.20
CA GLY A 232 -4.74 -14.57 -2.96
C GLY A 232 -3.33 -14.13 -3.35
N PRO A 233 -2.31 -14.94 -3.01
CA PRO A 233 -0.93 -14.73 -3.45
C PRO A 233 -0.76 -14.67 -4.97
N THR A 234 0.22 -13.90 -5.44
CA THR A 234 0.50 -13.82 -6.88
C THR A 234 0.85 -15.18 -7.46
N HIS A 235 0.29 -15.47 -8.63
CA HIS A 235 0.56 -16.64 -9.44
C HIS A 235 0.84 -16.27 -10.92
N ASP A 236 1.18 -14.99 -11.19
CA ASP A 236 1.52 -14.51 -12.54
C ASP A 236 2.81 -15.16 -13.06
N ASN A 237 3.78 -15.34 -12.17
CA ASN A 237 5.09 -15.92 -12.46
C ASN A 237 5.46 -17.04 -11.47
N GLN A 238 4.57 -17.32 -10.53
CA GLN A 238 4.79 -18.22 -9.41
C GLN A 238 3.70 -19.28 -9.39
N ARG A 239 3.96 -20.41 -8.74
CA ARG A 239 2.91 -21.42 -8.50
C ARG A 239 1.81 -20.83 -7.61
N PRO A 240 0.52 -21.14 -7.85
CA PRO A 240 -0.54 -20.78 -6.92
C PRO A 240 -0.24 -21.29 -5.50
N PHE A 241 -0.59 -20.49 -4.49
CA PHE A 241 -0.48 -20.91 -3.09
C PHE A 241 -1.57 -21.94 -2.77
N GLU A 242 -1.20 -22.94 -1.96
CA GLU A 242 -2.09 -24.02 -1.55
C GLU A 242 -1.85 -24.37 -0.08
N TRP A 243 -2.92 -24.42 0.71
CA TRP A 243 -2.91 -24.94 2.07
C TRP A 243 -2.74 -26.46 2.01
N THR A 244 -1.51 -26.94 2.18
CA THR A 244 -1.18 -28.36 2.18
C THR A 244 -1.17 -28.94 3.60
N ALA A 245 -1.01 -30.26 3.71
CA ALA A 245 -0.83 -30.93 5.01
C ALA A 245 0.39 -30.44 5.79
N GLU A 246 1.39 -29.84 5.13
CA GLU A 246 2.55 -29.22 5.80
C GLU A 246 2.14 -28.05 6.69
N TYR A 247 1.04 -27.36 6.35
CA TYR A 247 0.55 -26.19 7.07
C TYR A 247 -0.64 -26.51 7.98
N SER A 248 -0.82 -27.78 8.37
CA SER A 248 -1.96 -28.25 9.18
C SER A 248 -2.07 -27.57 10.56
N ASN A 249 -0.97 -27.01 11.06
CA ASN A 249 -0.93 -26.32 12.35
C ASN A 249 -1.48 -24.89 12.28
N TYR A 250 -1.76 -24.35 11.09
CA TYR A 250 -2.31 -23.01 10.90
C TYR A 250 -3.81 -23.10 10.65
N SER A 251 -4.61 -22.42 11.47
CA SER A 251 -6.05 -22.30 11.21
C SER A 251 -6.29 -21.43 9.98
N HIS A 252 -7.03 -21.97 9.02
CA HIS A 252 -7.45 -21.29 7.79
C HIS A 252 -8.92 -21.62 7.48
N VAL A 253 -9.72 -21.79 8.54
CA VAL A 253 -11.16 -22.11 8.42
C VAL A 253 -11.87 -21.06 7.57
N GLY A 254 -12.62 -21.52 6.57
CA GLY A 254 -13.36 -20.67 5.64
C GLY A 254 -12.55 -20.19 4.43
N GLN A 255 -11.24 -20.45 4.39
CA GLN A 255 -10.42 -20.19 3.21
C GLN A 255 -10.49 -21.35 2.20
N PRO A 256 -10.35 -21.07 0.90
CA PRO A 256 -10.16 -22.12 -0.10
C PRO A 256 -8.83 -22.83 0.11
N THR A 257 -8.75 -24.13 -0.25
CA THR A 257 -7.49 -24.88 -0.21
C THR A 257 -6.44 -24.28 -1.16
N LYS A 258 -6.85 -23.84 -2.35
CA LYS A 258 -5.95 -23.30 -3.38
C LYS A 258 -6.38 -21.91 -3.81
N PHE A 259 -5.43 -20.98 -3.85
CA PHE A 259 -5.63 -19.60 -4.26
C PHE A 259 -5.20 -19.40 -5.70
N HIS A 260 -6.13 -19.64 -6.63
CA HIS A 260 -5.94 -19.47 -8.07
C HIS A 260 -7.13 -18.72 -8.68
N PHE A 261 -7.35 -17.50 -8.19
CA PHE A 261 -8.46 -16.65 -8.60
C PHE A 261 -8.05 -15.66 -9.67
N ASP A 262 -8.91 -15.44 -10.65
CA ASP A 262 -8.73 -14.39 -11.66
C ASP A 262 -9.10 -13.00 -11.13
N TRP A 263 -8.71 -11.97 -11.89
CA TRP A 263 -9.15 -10.61 -11.64
C TRP A 263 -10.66 -10.46 -11.89
N VAL A 264 -11.39 -9.95 -10.91
CA VAL A 264 -12.83 -9.65 -10.99
C VAL A 264 -13.03 -8.14 -11.02
N LEU A 265 -13.97 -7.66 -11.84
CA LEU A 265 -14.38 -6.25 -11.87
C LEU A 265 -15.48 -6.03 -10.83
N PHE A 266 -15.20 -5.21 -9.82
CA PHE A 266 -16.17 -4.72 -8.86
C PHE A 266 -16.75 -3.39 -9.34
N LYS A 267 -18.08 -3.29 -9.31
CA LYS A 267 -18.83 -2.09 -9.69
C LYS A 267 -20.08 -2.00 -8.83
N SER A 268 -20.57 -0.78 -8.58
CA SER A 268 -21.91 -0.61 -8.02
C SER A 268 -22.94 -1.05 -9.07
N ALA A 269 -23.89 -1.88 -8.66
CA ALA A 269 -25.09 -2.15 -9.43
C ALA A 269 -26.04 -0.95 -9.34
N PRO A 270 -27.01 -0.82 -10.27
CA PRO A 270 -27.92 0.32 -10.36
C PRO A 270 -28.74 0.60 -9.09
N ASP A 271 -28.87 -0.37 -8.20
CA ASP A 271 -29.63 -0.37 -6.94
C ASP A 271 -28.74 -0.24 -5.69
N GLY A 272 -27.41 -0.12 -5.84
CA GLY A 272 -26.47 0.05 -4.73
C GLY A 272 -25.90 -1.23 -4.14
N GLU A 273 -26.21 -2.41 -4.70
CA GLU A 273 -25.49 -3.66 -4.37
C GLU A 273 -24.18 -3.75 -5.17
N PHE A 274 -23.17 -4.47 -4.66
CA PHE A 274 -21.93 -4.74 -5.41
C PHE A 274 -22.08 -6.08 -6.14
N SER A 275 -21.90 -6.08 -7.46
CA SER A 275 -21.87 -7.28 -8.32
C SER A 275 -20.46 -7.55 -8.84
#